data_AF-A0A4Y2RPB9-F1
#
_entry.id   AF-A0A4Y2RPB9-F1
#
_cell.length_a   1.000
_cell.length_b   1.000
_cell.length_c   1.000
_cell.angle_alpha   90.00
_cell.angle_beta   90.00
_cell.angle_gamma   90.00
#
_symmetry.space_group_name_H-M   'P 1'
#
loop_
_entity.id
_entity.type
_entity.pdbx_description
1 polymer ?
#
loop_
_entity_poly.entity_id
_entity_poly.type
_entity_poly.pdbx_seq_one_letter_code
_entity_poly.pdbx_strand_id
1 'polypeptide(L)'
;MNPDIIAVQETKLRFTDRTPIANYTFYSTPSRTGRDIRGTGIYIKNNIHHTHYPNPSLRQIESTIVTIHQPTSQDSINIISIYLPNGSDSSFIYDVEALIQTNYRTILIGDFQR
;
A
#
# COMPACT_ATOMS: atom_id res chain seq x y z
N MET A 1 -14.41 15.86 4.93
CA MET A 1 -14.18 14.74 3.98
C MET A 1 -14.50 13.43 4.69
N ASN A 2 -15.07 12.44 3.98
CA ASN A 2 -15.37 11.10 4.50
C ASN A 2 -14.87 10.02 3.50
N PRO A 3 -13.54 9.94 3.28
CA PRO A 3 -12.96 9.12 2.22
C PRO A 3 -13.15 7.63 2.50
N ASP A 4 -13.43 6.80 1.49
CA ASP A 4 -13.53 5.35 1.69
C ASP A 4 -12.17 4.71 1.96
N ILE A 5 -11.13 5.29 1.37
CA ILE A 5 -9.74 4.81 1.39
C ILE A 5 -8.82 6.01 1.60
N ILE A 6 -7.80 5.85 2.45
CA ILE A 6 -6.73 6.83 2.65
C ILE A 6 -5.40 6.11 2.46
N ALA A 7 -4.65 6.48 1.42
CA ALA A 7 -3.27 6.01 1.23
C ALA A 7 -2.31 6.98 1.95
N VAL A 8 -1.34 6.44 2.67
CA VAL A 8 -0.35 7.22 3.42
C VAL A 8 1.05 6.76 3.05
N GLN A 9 1.90 7.72 2.70
CA GLN A 9 3.31 7.50 2.39
C GLN A 9 4.19 8.05 3.52
N GLU A 10 5.44 7.59 3.58
CA GLU A 10 6.40 7.98 4.62
C GLU A 10 5.85 7.85 6.05
N THR A 11 5.19 6.74 6.33
CA THR A 11 4.54 6.53 7.64
C THR A 11 5.53 6.58 8.80
N LYS A 12 6.80 6.18 8.58
CA LYS A 12 7.88 6.15 9.58
C LYS A 12 7.51 5.32 10.82
N LEU A 13 6.58 4.38 10.64
CA LEU A 13 6.06 3.54 11.70
C LEU A 13 6.97 2.33 11.92
N ARG A 14 7.11 1.96 13.18
CA ARG A 14 7.59 0.66 13.64
C ARG A 14 6.44 -0.35 13.64
N PHE A 15 6.78 -1.63 13.64
CA PHE A 15 5.80 -2.72 13.77
C PHE A 15 4.90 -2.60 15.02
N THR A 16 5.38 -1.94 16.08
CA THR A 16 4.65 -1.79 17.35
C THR A 16 3.74 -0.56 17.37
N ASP A 17 3.87 0.35 16.40
CA ASP A 17 3.15 1.61 16.44
C ASP A 17 1.68 1.41 16.09
N ARG A 18 0.81 2.18 16.75
CA ARG A 18 -0.63 2.11 16.56
C ARG A 18 -1.13 3.47 16.07
N THR A 19 -1.88 3.47 14.98
CA THR A 19 -2.45 4.68 14.38
C THR A 19 -3.96 4.50 14.15
N PRO A 20 -4.78 4.45 15.20
CA PRO A 20 -6.21 4.18 15.06
C PRO A 20 -6.96 5.37 14.47
N ILE A 21 -7.86 5.09 13.52
CA ILE A 21 -8.89 6.02 13.05
C ILE A 21 -10.23 5.30 13.17
N ALA A 22 -11.22 5.94 13.81
CA ALA A 22 -12.54 5.34 14.04
C ALA A 22 -13.21 4.95 12.71
N ASN A 23 -13.74 3.72 12.64
CA ASN A 23 -14.38 3.12 11.46
C ASN A 23 -13.45 2.74 10.29
N TYR A 24 -12.13 2.71 10.51
CA TYR A 24 -11.17 2.25 9.50
C TYR A 24 -10.30 1.11 10.04
N THR A 25 -9.98 0.18 9.16
CA THR A 25 -8.89 -0.77 9.34
C THR A 25 -7.63 -0.16 8.74
N PHE A 26 -6.52 -0.22 9.48
CA PHE A 26 -5.24 0.25 9.00
C PHE A 26 -4.32 -0.93 8.67
N TYR A 27 -3.80 -0.93 7.45
CA TYR A 27 -2.76 -1.83 7.00
C TYR A 27 -1.49 -1.03 6.75
N SER A 28 -0.33 -1.57 7.10
CA SER A 28 0.93 -0.92 6.82
C SER A 28 2.04 -1.92 6.58
N THR A 29 3.00 -1.48 5.78
CA THR A 29 4.28 -2.14 5.59
C THR A 29 5.35 -1.14 6.02
N PRO A 30 6.15 -1.45 7.06
CA PRO A 30 7.27 -0.59 7.46
C PRO A 30 8.36 -0.62 6.38
N SER A 31 9.37 0.24 6.51
CA SER A 31 10.44 0.28 5.52
C SER A 31 11.09 -1.08 5.31
N ARG A 32 11.25 -1.47 4.05
CA ARG A 32 12.04 -2.64 3.62
C ARG A 32 13.47 -2.60 4.13
N THR A 33 14.03 -1.41 4.39
CA THR A 33 15.39 -1.25 4.93
C THR A 33 15.49 -1.50 6.43
N GLY A 34 14.36 -1.73 7.13
CA GLY A 34 14.29 -1.87 8.58
C GLY A 34 14.56 -0.57 9.35
N ARG A 35 14.69 0.57 8.65
CA ARG A 35 14.87 1.89 9.25
C ARG A 35 13.54 2.64 9.30
N ASP A 36 13.26 3.32 10.40
CA ASP A 36 12.03 4.12 10.63
C ASP A 36 12.00 5.44 9.84
N ILE A 37 12.42 5.42 8.58
CA ILE A 37 12.55 6.60 7.71
C ILE A 37 11.58 6.55 6.53
N ARG A 38 10.94 5.40 6.27
CA ARG A 38 10.06 5.15 5.13
C ARG A 38 8.85 4.32 5.60
N GLY A 39 8.13 3.74 4.65
CA GLY A 39 6.97 2.89 4.88
C GLY A 39 5.72 3.49 4.26
N THR A 40 4.72 2.63 4.11
CA THR A 40 3.43 3.01 3.54
C THR A 40 2.31 2.41 4.37
N GLY A 41 1.10 2.95 4.21
CA GLY A 41 -0.09 2.39 4.83
C GLY A 41 -1.36 2.75 4.10
N ILE A 42 -2.42 2.01 4.40
CA ILE A 42 -3.76 2.18 3.84
C ILE A 42 -4.76 2.10 4.98
N TYR A 43 -5.56 3.15 5.13
CA TYR A 43 -6.82 3.07 5.86
C TYR A 43 -7.94 2.74 4.89
N ILE A 44 -8.82 1.83 5.29
CA ILE A 44 -10.02 1.49 4.53
C ILE A 44 -11.20 1.35 5.48
N LYS A 45 -12.37 1.86 5.10
CA LYS A 45 -13.57 1.79 5.95
C LYS A 45 -13.92 0.33 6.30
N ASN A 46 -14.32 0.11 7.54
CA ASN A 46 -14.63 -1.22 8.08
C ASN A 46 -15.79 -1.92 7.37
N ASN A 47 -16.69 -1.17 6.73
CA ASN A 47 -17.85 -1.73 6.03
C ASN A 47 -17.53 -2.17 4.58
N ILE A 48 -16.32 -1.94 4.09
CA ILE A 48 -15.85 -2.47 2.80
C ILE A 48 -15.21 -3.83 3.07
N HIS A 49 -15.51 -4.85 2.28
CA HIS A 49 -14.86 -6.15 2.45
C HIS A 49 -13.45 -6.13 1.84
N HIS A 50 -12.43 -6.33 2.68
CA HIS A 50 -11.04 -6.18 2.27
C HIS A 50 -10.08 -7.07 3.08
N THR A 51 -8.91 -7.36 2.51
CA THR A 51 -7.84 -8.12 3.16
C THR A 51 -6.47 -7.54 2.84
N HIS A 52 -5.51 -7.72 3.75
CA HIS A 52 -4.10 -7.43 3.45
C HIS A 52 -3.58 -8.41 2.39
N TYR A 53 -2.78 -7.91 1.45
CA TYR A 53 -2.08 -8.74 0.47
C TYR A 53 -0.56 -8.55 0.65
N PRO A 54 0.23 -9.64 0.74
CA PRO A 54 1.67 -9.52 0.93
C PRO A 54 2.34 -8.90 -0.31
N ASN A 55 3.30 -8.01 -0.09
CA ASN A 55 4.05 -7.44 -1.20
C ASN A 55 4.87 -8.53 -1.93
N PRO A 56 5.00 -8.43 -3.27
CA PRO A 56 6.04 -9.17 -3.99
C PRO A 56 7.43 -8.69 -3.56
N SER A 57 8.48 -9.33 -4.07
CA SER A 57 9.86 -8.90 -3.78
C SER A 57 10.19 -7.60 -4.50
N LEU A 58 10.20 -6.49 -3.76
CA LEU A 58 10.51 -5.13 -4.26
C LEU A 58 11.94 -4.70 -3.91
N ARG A 59 12.55 -3.87 -4.77
CA ARG A 59 13.95 -3.43 -4.65
C ARG A 59 14.14 -1.93 -4.46
N GLN A 60 13.25 -1.13 -4.99
CA GLN A 60 13.27 0.33 -4.99
C GLN A 60 12.06 0.89 -4.23
N ILE A 61 10.85 0.39 -4.54
CA ILE A 61 9.58 0.90 -4.02
C ILE A 61 9.29 0.35 -2.62
N GLU A 62 8.73 1.19 -1.76
CA GLU A 62 8.02 0.78 -0.54
C GLU A 62 6.53 0.73 -0.86
N SER A 63 5.81 -0.33 -0.45
CA SER A 63 4.38 -0.44 -0.74
C SER A 63 3.58 -1.18 0.32
N THR A 64 2.27 -0.94 0.33
CA THR A 64 1.27 -1.69 1.10
C THR A 64 0.12 -2.01 0.17
N ILE A 65 -0.30 -3.27 0.12
CA ILE A 65 -1.36 -3.74 -0.76
C ILE A 65 -2.55 -4.18 0.08
N VAL A 66 -3.72 -3.67 -0.27
CA VAL A 66 -5.02 -4.11 0.25
C VAL A 66 -5.87 -4.55 -0.91
N THR A 67 -6.42 -5.76 -0.82
CA THR A 67 -7.37 -6.30 -1.80
C THR A 67 -8.78 -6.01 -1.32
N ILE A 68 -9.57 -5.33 -2.15
CA ILE A 68 -11.01 -5.12 -1.94
C ILE A 68 -11.76 -6.19 -2.72
N HIS A 69 -12.69 -6.87 -2.04
CA HIS A 69 -13.49 -7.95 -2.62
C HIS A 69 -14.87 -7.44 -3.01
N GLN A 70 -15.30 -7.71 -4.24
CA GLN A 70 -16.65 -7.35 -4.66
C GLN A 70 -17.69 -8.29 -4.00
N PRO A 71 -18.81 -7.78 -3.48
CA PRO A 71 -19.79 -8.62 -2.78
C PRO A 71 -20.49 -9.66 -3.66
N THR A 72 -20.61 -9.38 -4.96
CA THR A 72 -21.47 -10.13 -5.89
C THR A 72 -20.70 -10.87 -6.98
N SER A 73 -19.37 -10.76 -7.01
CA SER A 73 -18.52 -11.42 -7.99
C SER A 73 -17.27 -11.99 -7.30
N GLN A 74 -16.56 -12.87 -7.98
CA GLN A 74 -15.22 -13.30 -7.54
C GLN A 74 -14.13 -12.27 -7.89
N ASP A 75 -14.52 -11.09 -8.38
CA ASP A 75 -13.58 -10.04 -8.72
C ASP A 75 -13.07 -9.32 -7.48
N SER A 76 -11.83 -8.88 -7.57
CA SER A 76 -11.19 -8.05 -6.56
C SER A 76 -10.38 -6.94 -7.20
N ILE A 77 -10.14 -5.87 -6.43
CA ILE A 77 -9.32 -4.73 -6.83
C ILE A 77 -8.20 -4.58 -5.82
N ASN A 78 -6.96 -4.50 -6.28
CA ASN A 78 -5.83 -4.16 -5.43
C ASN A 78 -5.69 -2.64 -5.33
N ILE A 79 -5.68 -2.15 -4.10
CA ILE A 79 -5.30 -0.78 -3.76
C ILE A 79 -3.88 -0.84 -3.24
N ILE A 80 -2.98 -0.12 -3.89
CA ILE A 80 -1.55 -0.15 -3.57
C ILE A 80 -1.10 1.26 -3.22
N SER A 81 -0.76 1.47 -1.96
CA SER A 81 -0.05 2.66 -1.54
C SER A 81 1.43 2.45 -1.83
N ILE A 82 2.04 3.35 -2.58
CA ILE A 82 3.44 3.29 -2.98
C ILE A 82 4.21 4.53 -2.55
N TYR A 83 5.49 4.35 -2.28
CA TYR A 83 6.43 5.44 -2.06
C TYR A 83 7.73 5.09 -2.77
N LEU A 84 8.15 5.94 -3.71
CA LEU A 84 9.47 5.85 -4.34
C LEU A 84 10.47 6.66 -3.52
N PRO A 85 11.41 6.03 -2.81
CA PRO A 85 12.32 6.78 -1.96
C PRO A 85 13.37 7.56 -2.76
N ASN A 86 13.81 8.68 -2.18
CA ASN A 86 14.95 9.43 -2.68
C ASN A 86 16.19 8.53 -2.87
N GLY A 87 16.83 8.66 -4.03
CA GLY A 87 17.99 7.87 -4.44
C GLY A 87 17.66 6.56 -5.16
N SER A 88 16.38 6.25 -5.39
CA SER A 88 16.00 5.15 -6.29
C SER A 88 16.36 5.46 -7.74
N ASP A 89 16.83 4.43 -8.45
CA ASP A 89 17.15 4.50 -9.87
C ASP A 89 16.01 3.97 -10.74
N SER A 90 16.17 4.03 -12.07
CA SER A 90 15.16 3.61 -13.06
C SER A 90 14.74 2.14 -12.97
N SER A 91 15.44 1.29 -12.19
CA SER A 91 15.02 -0.11 -11.96
C SER A 91 13.71 -0.22 -11.15
N PHE A 92 13.19 0.89 -10.60
CA PHE A 92 11.86 0.92 -9.96
C PHE A 92 10.73 0.47 -10.89
N ILE A 93 10.92 0.54 -12.21
CA ILE A 93 9.94 0.05 -13.18
C ILE A 93 9.67 -1.45 -13.02
N TYR A 94 10.68 -2.26 -12.70
CA TYR A 94 10.49 -3.69 -12.44
C TYR A 94 9.64 -3.96 -11.19
N ASP A 95 9.74 -3.08 -10.19
CA ASP A 95 8.88 -3.14 -9.01
C ASP A 95 7.43 -2.79 -9.36
N VAL A 96 7.22 -1.77 -10.20
CA VAL A 96 5.87 -1.42 -10.71
C VAL A 96 5.28 -2.59 -11.49
N GLU A 97 6.05 -3.23 -12.38
CA GLU A 97 5.65 -4.41 -13.13
C GLU A 97 5.24 -5.56 -12.21
N ALA A 98 6.05 -5.85 -11.18
CA ALA A 98 5.73 -6.88 -10.19
C ALA A 98 4.43 -6.56 -9.42
N LEU A 99 4.19 -5.29 -9.09
CA LEU A 99 2.97 -4.85 -8.40
C LEU A 99 1.72 -5.01 -9.27
N ILE A 100 1.75 -4.56 -10.52
CA ILE A 100 0.57 -4.65 -11.41
C ILE A 100 0.27 -6.10 -11.86
N GLN A 101 1.28 -6.98 -11.83
CA GLN A 101 1.08 -8.41 -12.09
C GLN A 101 0.37 -9.14 -10.95
N THR A 102 0.28 -8.57 -9.75
CA THR A 102 -0.44 -9.20 -8.62
C THR A 102 -1.94 -9.32 -8.88
N ASN A 103 -2.53 -8.34 -9.57
CA ASN A 103 -3.93 -8.32 -9.97
C ASN A 103 -4.11 -7.36 -11.15
N TYR A 104 -4.78 -7.80 -12.20
CA TYR A 104 -5.07 -6.98 -13.39
C TYR A 104 -5.96 -5.77 -13.08
N ARG A 105 -6.74 -5.79 -11.99
CA ARG A 105 -7.48 -4.64 -11.46
C ARG A 105 -6.71 -4.03 -10.30
N THR A 106 -5.81 -3.11 -10.63
CA THR A 106 -4.96 -2.44 -9.64
C THR A 106 -5.09 -0.92 -9.74
N ILE A 107 -5.18 -0.27 -8.59
CA ILE A 107 -5.05 1.18 -8.43
C ILE A 107 -3.76 1.46 -7.65
N LEU A 108 -2.78 2.06 -8.33
CA LEU A 108 -1.54 2.55 -7.73
C LEU A 108 -1.76 3.99 -7.23
N ILE A 109 -1.51 4.25 -5.96
CA ILE A 109 -1.66 5.56 -5.32
C ILE A 109 -0.39 5.87 -4.56
N GLY A 110 0.22 7.03 -4.79
CA GLY A 110 1.34 7.43 -3.95
C GLY A 110 2.23 8.49 -4.54
N ASP A 111 3.40 8.61 -3.93
CA ASP A 111 4.42 9.60 -4.27
C ASP A 111 5.54 8.94 -5.08
N PHE A 112 5.67 9.38 -6.33
CA PHE A 112 6.67 8.90 -7.28
C PHE A 112 7.92 9.80 -7.36
N GLN A 113 8.02 10.85 -6.52
CA GLN A 113 9.18 11.75 -6.40
C GLN A 113 9.85 12.13 -7.73
N ARG A 114 9.05 12.45 -8.75
CA ARG A 114 9.50 12.91 -10.07
C ARG A 114 8.89 14.24 -10.44
#